data_AF-A0A7V5FNS1-F1
#
_entry.id   AF-A0A7V5FNS1-F1
#
_cell.length_a   1.000
_cell.length_b   1.000
_cell.length_c   1.000
_cell.angle_alpha   90.00
_cell.angle_beta   90.00
_cell.angle_gamma   90.00
#
_symmetry.space_group_name_H-M   'P 1'
#
loop_
_entity.id
_entity.type
_entity.pdbx_description
1 polymer ?
#
loop_
_entity_poly.entity_id
_entity_poly.type
_entity_poly.pdbx_seq_one_letter_code
_entity_poly.pdbx_strand_id
1 'polypeptide(L)'
;VQLMQSVAMQYQNALAVIDAENKILCLNRKMQDFLSVKEQDYAGKHVLDVIKLPELLKLMKEASNTLQKPIEQTINGKAVKVVSLKGENGPLGTIVETV
;
A
#
# COMPACT_ATOMS: atom_id res chain seq x y z
N VAL A 1 -12.59 -2.65 -8.91
CA VAL A 1 -12.31 -1.69 -7.81
C VAL A 1 -13.19 -1.96 -6.58
N GLN A 2 -14.52 -2.01 -6.72
CA GLN A 2 -15.44 -2.14 -5.58
C GLN A 2 -15.20 -3.36 -4.67
N LEU A 3 -14.94 -4.56 -5.22
CA LEU A 3 -14.61 -5.75 -4.42
C LEU A 3 -13.37 -5.55 -3.54
N MET A 4 -12.29 -4.99 -4.11
CA MET A 4 -11.03 -4.75 -3.37
C MET A 4 -11.23 -3.75 -2.23
N GLN A 5 -12.06 -2.72 -2.45
CA GLN A 5 -12.42 -1.78 -1.40
C GLN A 5 -13.20 -2.47 -0.28
N SER A 6 -14.21 -3.29 -0.63
CA SER A 6 -14.99 -4.05 0.37
C SER A 6 -14.13 -5.03 1.17
N VAL A 7 -13.16 -5.69 0.54
CA VAL A 7 -12.20 -6.57 1.23
C VAL A 7 -11.30 -5.75 2.16
N ALA A 8 -10.76 -4.63 1.67
CA ALA A 8 -9.87 -3.79 2.47
C ALA A 8 -10.56 -3.19 3.70
N MET A 9 -11.84 -2.82 3.61
CA MET A 9 -12.62 -2.31 4.74
C MET A 9 -12.84 -3.33 5.86
N GLN A 10 -12.87 -4.62 5.52
CA GLN A 10 -13.03 -5.71 6.49
C GLN A 10 -11.69 -6.17 7.08
N TYR A 11 -10.57 -5.75 6.49
CA TYR A 11 -9.25 -6.11 6.95
C TYR A 11 -8.92 -5.43 8.28
N GLN A 12 -8.49 -6.23 9.28
CA GLN A 12 -8.29 -5.73 10.64
C GLN A 12 -7.03 -4.88 10.79
N ASN A 13 -6.00 -5.19 10.01
CA ASN A 13 -4.72 -4.47 10.00
C ASN A 13 -4.76 -3.28 9.05
N ALA A 14 -3.78 -2.37 9.14
CA ALA A 14 -3.65 -1.31 8.14
C ALA A 14 -3.38 -1.93 6.77
N LEU A 15 -4.11 -1.50 5.74
CA LEU A 15 -3.97 -1.96 4.37
C LEU A 15 -4.04 -0.80 3.38
N ALA A 16 -3.07 -0.74 2.47
CA ALA A 16 -3.10 0.04 1.24
C ALA A 16 -3.05 -0.88 0.03
N VAL A 17 -3.86 -0.57 -0.98
CA VAL A 17 -3.84 -1.21 -2.29
C VAL A 17 -3.53 -0.15 -3.32
N ILE A 18 -2.50 -0.40 -4.11
CA ILE A 18 -1.92 0.54 -5.07
C ILE A 18 -1.85 -0.17 -6.42
N ASP A 19 -2.21 0.53 -7.50
CA ASP A 19 -2.14 -0.04 -8.85
C ASP A 19 -0.73 0.02 -9.46
N ALA A 20 -0.58 -0.53 -10.67
CA ALA A 20 0.68 -0.55 -11.41
C ALA A 20 1.20 0.84 -11.80
N GLU A 21 0.34 1.87 -11.81
CA GLU A 21 0.71 3.27 -12.06
C GLU A 21 1.01 4.03 -10.77
N ASN A 22 1.13 3.31 -9.64
CA ASN A 22 1.35 3.86 -8.31
C ASN A 22 0.24 4.83 -7.85
N LYS A 23 -1.00 4.64 -8.30
CA LYS A 23 -2.17 5.33 -7.75
C LYS A 23 -2.82 4.51 -6.65
N ILE A 24 -3.25 5.19 -5.60
CA ILE A 24 -3.91 4.54 -4.47
C ILE A 24 -5.34 4.18 -4.86
N LEU A 25 -5.63 2.89 -4.87
CA LEU A 25 -6.97 2.34 -5.12
C LEU A 25 -7.80 2.31 -3.84
N CYS A 26 -7.16 2.00 -2.70
CA CYS A 26 -7.84 1.89 -1.42
C CYS A 26 -6.86 2.06 -0.25
N LEU A 27 -7.27 2.83 0.77
CA LEU A 27 -6.71 2.77 2.12
C LEU A 27 -7.83 2.41 3.08
N ASN A 28 -7.66 1.39 3.91
CA ASN A 28 -8.61 1.16 4.99
C ASN A 28 -8.40 2.15 6.14
N ARG A 29 -9.35 2.19 7.08
CA ARG A 29 -9.33 3.14 8.19
C ARG A 29 -8.02 3.11 8.98
N LYS A 30 -7.47 1.92 9.23
CA LYS A 30 -6.22 1.75 9.99
C LYS A 30 -5.00 2.29 9.23
N MET A 31 -4.99 2.19 7.90
CA MET A 31 -3.95 2.78 7.08
C MET A 31 -4.08 4.30 6.99
N GLN A 32 -5.31 4.82 6.91
CA GLN A 32 -5.58 6.25 7.00
C GLN A 32 -5.06 6.83 8.32
N ASP A 33 -5.31 6.15 9.44
CA ASP A 33 -4.78 6.52 10.76
C ASP A 33 -3.24 6.46 10.78
N PHE A 34 -2.65 5.38 10.23
CA PHE A 34 -1.19 5.20 10.16
C PHE A 34 -0.47 6.29 9.35
N LEU A 35 -1.10 6.75 8.26
CA LEU A 35 -0.57 7.80 7.40
C LEU A 35 -1.05 9.20 7.79
N SER A 36 -1.99 9.32 8.74
CA SER A 36 -2.65 10.57 9.13
C SER A 36 -3.30 11.32 7.96
N VAL A 37 -4.02 10.60 7.09
CA VAL A 37 -4.73 11.13 5.90
C VAL A 37 -6.21 10.80 5.92
N LYS A 38 -7.04 11.56 5.19
CA LYS A 38 -8.47 11.25 4.97
C LYS A 38 -8.72 10.84 3.52
N GLU A 39 -9.91 10.30 3.24
CA GLU A 39 -10.29 9.83 1.89
C GLU A 39 -10.07 10.84 0.77
N GLN A 40 -10.53 12.07 0.97
CA GLN A 40 -10.32 13.21 0.05
C GLN A 40 -8.83 13.51 -0.23
N ASP A 41 -7.93 13.08 0.65
CA ASP A 41 -6.51 13.33 0.53
C ASP A 41 -5.80 12.31 -0.36
N TYR A 42 -6.37 11.11 -0.57
CA TYR A 42 -5.67 10.01 -1.26
C TYR A 42 -6.36 9.43 -2.48
N ALA A 43 -7.69 9.50 -2.60
CA ALA A 43 -8.42 8.73 -3.62
C ALA A 43 -7.93 9.08 -5.04
N GLY A 44 -7.41 8.09 -5.77
CA GLY A 44 -6.90 8.24 -7.14
C GLY A 44 -5.58 9.02 -7.26
N LYS A 45 -4.99 9.47 -6.15
CA LYS A 45 -3.71 10.20 -6.16
C LYS A 45 -2.52 9.24 -6.20
N HIS A 46 -1.40 9.76 -6.67
CA HIS A 46 -0.15 9.02 -6.72
C HIS A 46 0.43 8.84 -5.31
N VAL A 47 1.05 7.70 -5.03
CA VAL A 47 1.58 7.36 -3.69
C VAL A 47 2.55 8.40 -3.15
N LEU A 48 3.36 9.02 -4.00
CA LEU A 48 4.33 10.07 -3.60
C LEU A 48 3.64 11.36 -3.13
N ASP A 49 2.41 11.61 -3.59
CA ASP A 49 1.64 12.79 -3.18
C ASP A 49 1.01 12.60 -1.80
N VAL A 50 0.75 11.35 -1.42
CA VAL A 50 -0.01 10.99 -0.21
C VAL A 50 0.89 10.48 0.91
N ILE A 51 1.78 9.53 0.62
CA ILE A 51 2.65 8.90 1.61
C ILE A 51 3.85 9.81 1.86
N LYS A 52 3.93 10.37 3.07
CA LYS A 52 5.04 11.24 3.52
C LYS A 52 6.01 10.53 4.46
N LEU A 53 6.12 9.21 4.34
CA LEU A 53 7.03 8.35 5.09
C LEU A 53 8.15 7.84 4.16
N PRO A 54 9.35 8.45 4.17
CA PRO A 54 10.44 8.07 3.27
C PRO A 54 10.85 6.60 3.38
N GLU A 55 10.83 6.04 4.58
CA GLU A 55 11.14 4.63 4.83
C GLU A 55 10.12 3.69 4.17
N LEU A 56 8.83 4.06 4.17
CA LEU A 56 7.81 3.27 3.48
C LEU A 56 7.97 3.34 1.97
N LEU A 57 8.22 4.53 1.42
CA LEU A 57 8.47 4.71 -0.01
C LEU A 57 9.71 3.94 -0.48
N LYS A 58 10.77 3.91 0.35
CA LYS A 58 11.97 3.13 0.10
C LYS A 58 11.65 1.63 0.07
N LEU A 59 10.92 1.13 1.07
CA LEU A 59 10.52 -0.27 1.15
C LEU A 59 9.66 -0.69 -0.06
N MET A 60 8.73 0.16 -0.49
CA MET A 60 7.93 -0.08 -1.70
C MET A 60 8.78 -0.17 -2.97
N LYS A 61 9.77 0.72 -3.10
CA LYS A 61 10.73 0.68 -4.22
C LYS A 61 11.62 -0.57 -4.18
N GLU A 62 11.99 -1.05 -3.00
CA GLU A 62 12.72 -2.32 -2.86
C GLU A 62 11.83 -3.50 -3.27
N ALA A 63 10.57 -3.52 -2.82
CA ALA A 63 9.61 -4.58 -3.13
C ALA A 63 9.29 -4.65 -4.62
N SER A 64 9.27 -3.53 -5.35
CA SER A 64 9.11 -3.54 -6.82
C SER A 64 10.26 -4.24 -7.55
N ASN A 65 11.44 -4.38 -6.92
CA ASN A 65 12.58 -5.10 -7.51
C ASN A 65 12.59 -6.60 -7.16
N THR A 66 11.92 -7.00 -6.08
CA THR A 66 11.91 -8.38 -5.58
C THR A 66 10.58 -9.11 -5.82
N LEU A 67 9.82 -8.66 -6.83
CA LEU A 67 8.48 -9.09 -7.25
C LEU A 67 8.03 -10.46 -6.71
N GLN A 68 6.81 -10.50 -6.17
CA GLN A 68 6.16 -11.68 -5.56
C GLN A 68 6.79 -12.19 -4.26
N LYS A 69 7.87 -11.59 -3.76
CA LYS A 69 8.37 -11.83 -2.39
C LYS A 69 7.97 -10.68 -1.47
N PRO A 70 7.35 -10.95 -0.30
CA PRO A 70 7.13 -9.93 0.69
C PRO A 70 8.47 -9.39 1.20
N ILE A 71 8.56 -8.08 1.37
CA ILE A 71 9.60 -7.46 2.20
C ILE A 71 8.93 -6.93 3.45
N GLU A 72 9.51 -7.20 4.60
CA GLU A 72 9.01 -6.76 5.90
C GLU A 72 10.02 -5.83 6.58
N GLN A 73 9.54 -4.73 7.14
CA GLN A 73 10.36 -3.82 7.93
C GLN A 73 9.54 -3.16 9.02
N THR A 74 10.19 -2.77 10.13
CA THR A 74 9.55 -1.93 11.14
C THR A 74 9.60 -0.46 10.73
N ILE A 75 8.44 0.19 10.68
CA ILE A 75 8.26 1.61 10.37
C ILE A 75 7.40 2.23 11.48
N ASN A 76 7.89 3.28 12.15
CA ASN A 76 7.21 3.92 13.28
C ASN A 76 6.73 2.93 14.35
N GLY A 77 7.54 1.91 14.65
CA GLY A 77 7.24 0.88 15.65
C GLY A 77 6.21 -0.16 15.21
N LYS A 78 5.77 -0.14 13.94
CA LYS A 78 4.87 -1.17 13.37
C LYS A 78 5.62 -2.02 12.35
N ALA A 79 5.42 -3.32 12.40
CA ALA A 79 5.87 -4.20 11.34
C ALA A 79 5.00 -3.95 10.09
N VAL A 80 5.64 -3.63 8.97
CA VAL A 80 5.02 -3.34 7.70
C VAL A 80 5.53 -4.34 6.67
N LYS A 81 4.61 -4.99 5.98
CA LYS A 81 4.86 -5.91 4.88
C LYS A 81 4.44 -5.27 3.56
N VAL A 82 5.31 -5.36 2.57
CA VAL A 82 5.04 -4.87 1.22
C VAL A 82 5.19 -6.00 0.21
N VAL A 83 4.18 -6.17 -0.65
CA VAL A 83 4.15 -7.18 -1.70
C VAL A 83 3.83 -6.52 -3.04
N SER A 84 4.78 -6.57 -3.97
CA SER A 84 4.56 -6.16 -5.35
C SER A 84 4.08 -7.35 -6.18
N LEU A 85 2.91 -7.20 -6.80
CA LEU A 85 2.21 -8.21 -7.58
C LEU A 85 2.57 -8.10 -9.06
N LYS A 86 2.79 -9.24 -9.71
CA LYS A 86 3.04 -9.35 -11.14
C LYS A 86 2.04 -10.33 -11.76
N GLY A 87 1.42 -9.93 -12.85
CA GLY A 87 0.57 -10.77 -13.70
C GLY A 87 1.30 -11.15 -14.98
N GLU A 88 0.62 -11.87 -15.87
CA GLU A 88 1.16 -12.31 -17.15
C GLU A 88 1.65 -11.13 -18.02
N ASN A 89 0.93 -10.01 -17.97
CA ASN A 89 1.18 -8.82 -18.79
C ASN A 89 2.01 -7.74 -18.08
N GLY A 90 2.66 -8.05 -16.95
CA GLY A 90 3.51 -7.11 -16.22
C GLY A 90 3.04 -6.81 -14.78
N PRO A 91 3.46 -5.69 -14.18
CA PRO A 91 3.09 -5.35 -12.82
C PRO A 91 1.57 -5.15 -12.68
N LEU A 92 0.98 -5.67 -11.61
CA LEU A 92 -0.44 -5.46 -11.29
C LEU A 92 -0.63 -4.36 -10.25
N GLY A 93 0.33 -4.21 -9.35
CA GLY A 93 0.28 -3.23 -8.26
C GLY A 93 1.02 -3.68 -7.03
N THR A 94 0.80 -2.98 -5.92
CA THR A 94 1.46 -3.22 -4.64
C THR A 94 0.45 -3.24 -3.51
N ILE A 95 0.61 -4.20 -2.61
CA ILE A 95 -0.10 -4.27 -1.34
C ILE A 95 0.87 -3.87 -0.24
N VAL A 96 0.43 -2.95 0.62
CA VAL A 96 1.14 -2.57 1.85
C VAL A 96 0.23 -2.89 3.02
N GLU A 97 0.71 -3.65 3.98
CA GLU A 97 -0.04 -3.96 5.19
C GLU A 97 0.81 -3.87 6.45
N THR A 98 0.19 -3.60 7.59
CA THR A 98 0.83 -3.88 8.88
C THR A 98 0.59 -5.33 9.28
N VAL A 99 1.56 -5.96 9.93
CA VAL A 99 1.44 -7.32 10.49
C VAL A 99 1.37 -7.30 12.02
#